data_AF-A0A816UP95-F1
#
_entry.id   AF-A0A816UP95-F1
#
_cell.length_a   1.000
_cell.length_b   1.000
_cell.length_c   1.000
_cell.angle_alpha   90.00
_cell.angle_beta   90.00
_cell.angle_gamma   90.00
#
_symmetry.space_group_name_H-M   'P 1'
#
loop_
_entity.id
_entity.type
_entity.pdbx_description
1 polymer ?
#
loop_
_entity_poly.entity_id
_entity_poly.type
_entity_poly.pdbx_seq_one_letter_code
_entity_poly.pdbx_strand_id
1 'polypeptide(L)'
;MGSCLSVSISCDQLVNQVSQCLSVNESYIYNLSENLAALHKEMEVIKAKRDDVQARVSREEFTGSRQMLAKVQVWLKNVLDIENHFNDLLSTSPAELQRLCFCGLCSKNVKMSYRYGK
;
A
#
# COMPACT_ATOMS: atom_id res chain seq x y z
N MET A 1 45.72 32.95 5.30
CA MET A 1 44.55 33.58 4.67
C MET A 1 43.62 32.47 4.19
N GLY A 2 42.77 31.96 5.09
CA GLY A 2 41.81 30.89 4.76
C GLY A 2 40.44 31.52 4.54
N SER A 3 40.02 31.61 3.28
CA SER A 3 38.68 32.05 2.91
C SER A 3 37.71 30.91 3.13
N CYS A 4 36.91 30.96 4.20
CA CYS A 4 35.75 30.09 4.33
C CYS A 4 34.67 30.58 3.36
N LEU A 5 34.44 29.83 2.28
CA LEU A 5 33.30 30.04 1.39
C LEU A 5 32.02 29.69 2.16
N SER A 6 31.32 30.68 2.69
CA SER A 6 29.97 30.49 3.21
C SER A 6 29.00 30.39 2.04
N VAL A 7 28.55 29.17 1.73
CA VAL A 7 27.41 28.99 0.84
C VAL A 7 26.16 29.34 1.64
N SER A 8 25.68 30.58 1.51
CA SER A 8 24.41 31.02 2.09
C SER A 8 23.25 30.50 1.23
N ILE A 9 22.79 29.29 1.50
CA ILE A 9 21.47 28.85 1.01
C ILE A 9 20.42 29.57 1.87
N SER A 10 19.46 30.27 1.25
CA SER A 10 18.43 30.96 2.01
C SER A 10 17.54 29.93 2.73
N CYS A 11 17.21 30.19 3.99
CA CYS A 11 16.30 29.35 4.77
C CYS A 11 14.97 29.16 4.05
N ASP A 12 14.49 30.19 3.36
CA ASP A 12 13.24 30.16 2.59
C ASP A 12 13.27 29.12 1.48
N GLN A 13 14.41 28.96 0.80
CA GLN A 13 14.57 27.97 -0.27
C GLN A 13 14.54 26.53 0.27
N LEU A 14 15.11 26.28 1.45
CA LEU A 14 15.04 24.98 2.11
C LEU A 14 13.62 24.67 2.61
N VAL A 15 12.94 25.66 3.20
CA VAL A 15 11.56 25.50 3.67
C VAL A 15 10.62 25.21 2.49
N ASN A 16 10.78 25.91 1.37
CA ASN A 16 9.97 25.66 0.17
C ASN A 16 10.20 24.25 -0.40
N GLN A 17 11.46 23.79 -0.46
CA GLN A 17 11.79 22.44 -0.94
C GLN A 17 11.21 21.36 -0.02
N VAL A 18 11.31 21.53 1.29
CA VAL A 18 10.73 20.60 2.27
C VAL A 18 9.20 20.60 2.17
N SER A 19 8.57 21.76 2.05
CA SER A 19 7.12 21.88 1.88
C SER A 19 6.63 21.20 0.61
N GLN A 20 7.31 21.41 -0.53
CA GLN A 20 6.97 20.77 -1.79
C GLN A 20 7.12 19.25 -1.72
N CYS A 21 8.22 18.76 -1.12
CA CYS A 21 8.44 17.35 -0.88
C CYS A 21 7.33 16.73 -0.03
N LEU A 22 6.88 17.44 1.01
CA LEU A 22 5.79 17.00 1.87
C LEU A 22 4.46 16.95 1.15
N SER A 23 4.11 17.98 0.38
CA SER A 23 2.86 17.99 -0.39
C SER A 23 2.80 16.87 -1.43
N VAL A 24 3.91 16.54 -2.08
CA VAL A 24 3.99 15.40 -3.02
C VAL A 24 3.81 14.08 -2.29
N ASN A 25 4.47 13.90 -1.14
CA ASN A 25 4.34 12.68 -0.33
C ASN A 25 2.92 12.52 0.23
N GLU A 26 2.28 13.61 0.68
CA GLU A 26 0.91 13.60 1.16
C GLU A 26 -0.08 13.19 0.05
N SER A 27 0.04 13.78 -1.14
CA SER A 27 -0.78 13.40 -2.30
C SER A 27 -0.57 11.93 -2.67
N TYR A 28 0.68 11.44 -2.65
CA TYR A 28 0.99 10.04 -2.94
C TYR A 28 0.36 9.09 -1.92
N ILE A 29 0.49 9.37 -0.62
CA ILE A 29 -0.09 8.57 0.46
C ILE A 29 -1.62 8.57 0.39
N TYR A 30 -2.21 9.73 0.11
CA TYR A 30 -3.66 9.86 -0.07
C TYR A 30 -4.17 8.99 -1.23
N ASN A 31 -3.54 9.12 -2.41
CA ASN A 31 -3.89 8.30 -3.57
C ASN A 31 -3.70 6.80 -3.30
N LEU A 32 -2.66 6.42 -2.56
CA LEU A 32 -2.43 5.03 -2.16
C LEU A 32 -3.56 4.51 -1.25
N SER A 33 -4.00 5.33 -0.29
CA SER A 33 -5.13 5.01 0.59
C SER A 33 -6.44 4.81 -0.20
N GLU A 34 -6.73 5.70 -1.14
CA GLU A 34 -7.92 5.56 -2.02
C GLU A 34 -7.85 4.30 -2.89
N ASN A 35 -6.68 4.00 -3.46
CA ASN A 35 -6.47 2.79 -4.25
C ASN A 35 -6.67 1.51 -3.42
N LEU A 36 -6.19 1.49 -2.17
CA LEU A 36 -6.42 0.36 -1.25
C LEU A 36 -7.91 0.19 -0.93
N ALA A 37 -8.64 1.28 -0.71
CA ALA A 37 -10.08 1.24 -0.47
C ALA A 37 -10.84 0.71 -1.70
N ALA A 38 -10.48 1.16 -2.90
CA ALA A 38 -11.06 0.66 -4.15
C ALA A 38 -10.77 -0.83 -4.35
N LEU A 39 -9.52 -1.26 -4.12
CA LEU A 39 -9.10 -2.65 -4.23
C LEU A 39 -9.86 -3.55 -3.24
N HIS A 40 -10.07 -3.10 -2.00
CA HIS A 40 -10.87 -3.81 -1.01
C HIS A 40 -12.31 -4.02 -1.47
N LYS A 41 -12.95 -2.98 -2.02
CA LYS A 41 -14.32 -3.09 -2.55
C LYS A 41 -14.41 -4.10 -3.69
N GLU A 42 -13.48 -4.06 -4.64
CA GLU A 42 -13.45 -5.01 -5.76
C GLU A 42 -13.19 -6.44 -5.27
N MET A 43 -12.34 -6.61 -4.25
CA MET A 43 -12.08 -7.91 -3.66
C MET A 43 -13.35 -8.52 -3.06
N GLU A 44 -14.14 -7.75 -2.30
CA GLU A 44 -15.40 -8.23 -1.73
C GLU A 44 -16.39 -8.70 -2.82
N VAL A 45 -16.42 -8.03 -3.97
CA VAL A 45 -17.21 -8.47 -5.14
C VAL A 45 -16.70 -9.81 -5.69
N ILE A 46 -15.38 -10.00 -5.78
CA ILE A 46 -14.77 -11.26 -6.22
C ILE A 46 -15.08 -12.39 -5.23
N LYS A 47 -14.99 -12.13 -3.92
CA LYS A 47 -15.33 -13.11 -2.87
C LYS A 47 -16.77 -13.57 -3.00
N ALA A 48 -17.72 -12.64 -3.12
CA ALA A 48 -19.13 -12.96 -3.30
C ALA A 48 -19.39 -13.81 -4.56
N LYS A 49 -18.73 -13.51 -5.69
CA LYS A 49 -18.82 -14.32 -6.92
C LYS A 49 -18.27 -15.73 -6.72
N ARG A 50 -17.13 -15.84 -6.03
CA ARG A 50 -16.50 -17.12 -5.73
C ARG A 50 -17.37 -17.98 -4.83
N ASP A 51 -18.04 -17.37 -3.84
CA ASP A 51 -18.97 -18.06 -2.95
C ASP A 51 -20.23 -18.55 -3.71
N ASP A 52 -20.79 -17.74 -4.62
CA ASP A 52 -21.92 -18.17 -5.49
C ASP A 52 -21.52 -19.34 -6.40
N VAL A 53 -20.35 -19.27 -7.04
CA VAL A 53 -19.84 -20.37 -7.86
C VAL A 53 -19.65 -21.64 -7.02
N GLN A 54 -19.02 -21.53 -5.84
CA GLN A 54 -18.79 -22.66 -4.94
C GLN A 54 -20.11 -23.29 -4.49
N ALA A 55 -21.13 -22.49 -4.17
CA ALA A 55 -22.44 -22.96 -3.76
C ALA A 55 -23.16 -23.70 -4.89
N ARG A 56 -23.10 -23.18 -6.12
CA ARG A 56 -23.68 -23.84 -7.30
C ARG A 56 -23.01 -25.17 -7.61
N VAL A 57 -21.68 -25.21 -7.60
CA VAL A 57 -20.91 -26.45 -7.79
C VAL A 57 -21.29 -27.48 -6.73
N SER A 58 -21.26 -27.10 -5.45
CA SER A 58 -21.64 -27.99 -4.35
C SER A 58 -23.05 -28.56 -4.51
N ARG A 59 -24.01 -27.74 -4.98
CA ARG A 59 -25.38 -28.18 -5.24
C ARG A 59 -25.46 -29.18 -6.39
N GLU A 60 -24.79 -28.90 -7.52
CA GLU A 60 -24.80 -29.79 -8.69
C GLU A 60 -24.10 -31.14 -8.43
N GLU A 61 -23.02 -31.12 -7.64
CA GLU A 61 -22.32 -32.34 -7.21
C GLU A 61 -23.16 -33.14 -6.22
N PHE A 62 -23.81 -32.46 -5.26
CA PHE A 62 -24.69 -33.11 -4.28
C PHE A 62 -25.92 -33.76 -4.94
N THR A 63 -26.51 -33.13 -5.95
CA THR A 63 -27.62 -33.72 -6.71
C THR A 63 -27.17 -34.81 -7.69
N GLY A 64 -25.90 -35.20 -7.68
CA GLY A 64 -25.31 -36.23 -8.55
C GLY A 64 -25.39 -35.87 -10.04
N SER A 65 -25.63 -34.60 -10.35
CA SER A 65 -26.01 -34.18 -11.70
C SER A 65 -24.78 -34.02 -12.59
N ARG A 66 -23.69 -33.44 -12.07
CA ARG A 66 -22.41 -33.23 -12.76
C ARG A 66 -21.28 -33.11 -11.73
N GLN A 67 -20.05 -33.42 -12.16
CA GLN A 67 -18.83 -33.10 -11.41
C GLN A 67 -18.35 -31.69 -11.77
N MET A 68 -17.59 -31.07 -10.86
CA MET A 68 -16.94 -29.79 -11.12
C MET A 68 -16.03 -29.86 -12.36
N LEU A 69 -16.18 -28.88 -13.25
CA LEU A 69 -15.32 -28.76 -14.42
C LEU A 69 -13.91 -28.35 -14.02
N ALA A 70 -12.87 -28.94 -14.63
CA ALA A 70 -11.47 -28.62 -14.34
C ALA A 70 -11.17 -27.11 -14.47
N LYS A 71 -11.78 -26.41 -15.44
CA LYS A 71 -11.65 -24.95 -15.58
C LYS A 71 -12.20 -24.16 -14.38
N VAL A 72 -13.28 -24.65 -13.77
CA VAL A 72 -13.88 -24.03 -12.58
C VAL A 72 -12.99 -24.27 -11.37
N GLN A 73 -12.42 -25.47 -11.24
CA GLN A 73 -11.44 -25.78 -10.20
C GLN A 73 -10.22 -24.85 -10.26
N VAL A 74 -9.64 -24.67 -11.45
CA VAL A 74 -8.50 -23.76 -11.66
C VAL A 74 -8.88 -22.32 -11.34
N TRP A 75 -10.07 -21.87 -11.78
CA TRP A 75 -10.55 -20.53 -11.48
C TRP A 75 -10.72 -20.29 -9.97
N LEU A 76 -11.35 -21.22 -9.25
CA LEU A 76 -11.53 -21.12 -7.79
C LEU A 76 -10.19 -21.06 -7.07
N LYS A 77 -9.22 -21.89 -7.48
CA LYS A 77 -7.86 -21.86 -6.94
C LYS A 77 -7.21 -20.48 -7.15
N ASN A 78 -7.25 -19.96 -8.37
CA ASN A 78 -6.64 -18.66 -8.68
C ASN A 78 -7.29 -17.52 -7.87
N VAL A 79 -8.61 -17.55 -7.67
CA VAL A 79 -9.29 -16.54 -6.84
C VAL A 79 -8.85 -16.64 -5.38
N LEU A 80 -8.69 -17.85 -4.86
CA LEU A 80 -8.19 -18.06 -3.50
C LEU A 80 -6.74 -17.57 -3.34
N ASP A 81 -5.89 -17.82 -4.33
CA ASP A 81 -4.51 -17.31 -4.34
C ASP A 81 -4.47 -15.77 -4.37
N ILE A 82 -5.33 -15.13 -5.18
CA ILE A 82 -5.49 -13.67 -5.21
C ILE A 82 -5.97 -13.14 -3.86
N GLU A 83 -6.93 -13.81 -3.22
CA GLU A 83 -7.41 -13.42 -1.89
C GLU A 83 -6.31 -13.46 -0.84
N ASN A 84 -5.48 -14.50 -0.86
CA ASN A 84 -4.35 -14.62 0.06
C ASN A 84 -3.37 -13.46 -0.13
N HIS A 85 -2.96 -13.17 -1.38
CA HIS A 85 -2.10 -12.02 -1.68
C HIS A 85 -2.73 -10.69 -1.26
N PHE A 86 -4.04 -10.54 -1.45
CA PHE A 86 -4.76 -9.34 -1.02
C PHE A 86 -4.78 -9.20 0.51
N ASN A 87 -5.00 -10.28 1.25
CA ASN A 87 -4.96 -10.26 2.71
C ASN A 87 -3.56 -9.94 3.23
N ASP A 88 -2.51 -10.47 2.61
CA ASP A 88 -1.12 -10.14 2.93
C ASP A 88 -0.83 -8.65 2.68
N LEU A 89 -1.27 -8.11 1.53
CA LEU A 89 -1.18 -6.69 1.21
C LEU A 89 -1.91 -5.83 2.24
N LEU A 90 -3.15 -6.19 2.60
CA LEU A 90 -3.92 -5.45 3.60
C LEU A 90 -3.24 -5.47 4.97
N SER A 91 -2.67 -6.60 5.37
CA SER A 91 -2.00 -6.74 6.67
C SER A 91 -0.77 -5.85 6.82
N THR A 92 -0.07 -5.59 5.71
CA THR A 92 1.15 -4.78 5.66
C THR A 92 0.89 -3.31 5.37
N SER A 93 -0.24 -2.98 4.72
CA SER A 93 -0.55 -1.63 4.27
C SER A 93 -0.55 -0.54 5.36
N PRO A 94 -1.04 -0.74 6.60
CA PRO A 94 -1.07 0.33 7.60
C PRO A 94 0.35 0.69 8.07
N ALA A 95 1.22 -0.31 8.21
CA ALA A 95 2.60 -0.10 8.61
C ALA A 95 3.38 0.65 7.52
N GLU A 96 3.17 0.31 6.25
CA GLU A 96 3.82 0.99 5.13
C GLU A 96 3.27 2.42 4.92
N LEU A 97 1.96 2.64 5.04
CA LEU A 97 1.36 3.99 5.03
C LEU A 97 1.90 4.85 6.18
N GLN A 98 2.02 4.27 7.39
CA GLN A 98 2.63 4.95 8.52
C GLN A 98 4.10 5.28 8.23
N ARG A 99 4.89 4.32 7.74
CA ARG A 99 6.29 4.56 7.38
C ARG A 99 6.44 5.65 6.33
N LEU A 100 5.61 5.67 5.29
CA LEU A 100 5.60 6.72 4.27
C LEU A 100 5.27 8.09 4.89
N CYS A 101 4.33 8.16 5.82
CA CYS A 101 4.02 9.38 6.58
C CYS A 101 5.23 9.85 7.44
N PHE A 102 6.02 8.92 8.00
CA PHE A 102 7.19 9.24 8.84
C PHE A 102 8.52 9.40 8.07
N CYS A 103 8.63 8.98 6.80
CA CYS A 103 9.85 9.00 5.98
C CYS A 103 10.15 10.32 5.25
N GLY A 104 9.77 11.48 5.82
CA GLY A 104 10.13 12.79 5.24
C GLY A 104 10.58 13.86 6.25
N LEU A 105 10.05 13.83 7.48
CA LEU A 105 10.32 14.87 8.50
C LEU A 105 10.84 14.34 9.83
N CYS A 106 10.71 13.03 10.07
CA CYS A 106 10.91 12.43 11.38
C CYS A 106 12.11 11.48 11.41
N SER A 107 13.19 11.81 10.69
CA SER A 107 14.50 11.38 11.18
C SER A 107 14.70 12.06 12.52
N LYS A 108 14.37 11.34 13.61
CA LYS A 108 14.77 11.68 14.97
C LYS A 108 16.28 11.83 14.93
N ASN A 109 16.79 13.04 14.66
CA ASN A 109 18.14 13.53 14.96
C ASN A 109 18.57 14.80 14.20
N VAL A 110 17.67 15.73 13.83
CA VAL A 110 18.10 17.09 13.47
C VAL A 110 18.89 17.76 14.61
N LYS A 111 18.64 17.36 15.86
CA LYS A 111 19.41 17.78 17.04
C LYS A 111 20.80 17.12 17.17
N MET A 112 21.06 15.96 16.56
CA MET A 112 22.38 15.30 16.67
C MET A 112 23.36 15.74 15.58
N SER A 113 22.88 16.14 14.40
CA SER A 113 23.74 16.73 13.37
C SER A 113 24.35 18.07 13.80
N TYR A 114 23.64 18.87 14.62
CA TYR A 114 24.21 20.08 15.22
C TYR A 114 25.30 19.80 16.27
N ARG A 115 25.22 18.66 16.98
CA ARG A 115 26.21 18.30 18.01
C ARG A 115 27.51 17.71 17.45
N TYR A 116 27.54 17.30 16.17
CA TYR A 116 28.73 16.80 15.49
C TYR A 116 29.48 17.88 14.70
N GLY A 117 28.91 19.08 14.56
CA GLY A 117 29.52 20.22 13.86
C GLY A 117 30.16 21.25 14.80
N LYS A 118 30.47 20.87 16.05
CA LYS A 118 31.21 21.71 16.98
C LYS A 118 32.59 21.11 17.24
#